data_AF-A0A497LF52-F1
#
_entry.id   AF-A0A497LF52-F1
#
_cell.length_a   1.000
_cell.length_b   1.000
_cell.length_c   1.000
_cell.angle_alpha   90.00
_cell.angle_beta   90.00
_cell.angle_gamma   90.00
#
_symmetry.space_group_name_H-M   'P 1'
#
loop_
_entity.id
_entity.type
_entity.pdbx_description
1 polymer ?
#
loop_
_entity_poly.entity_id
_entity_poly.type
_entity_poly.pdbx_seq_one_letter_code
_entity_poly.pdbx_strand_id
1 'polypeptide(L)'
;MKSKVKTSILIDEKLWKKFKLKVNVEAGLKGVSKAVEEALEEELSEIIIAKALESMALSGVKTLEVTPVKPKLKTSAGKVVREMRDSAA
;
A
#
# COMPACT_ATOMS: atom_id res chain seq x y z
N MET A 1 25.40 -1.45 0.08
CA MET A 1 25.50 -1.33 1.55
C MET A 1 24.77 -0.05 1.96
N LYS A 2 23.58 -0.15 2.59
CA LYS A 2 22.91 1.03 3.14
C LYS A 2 23.77 1.58 4.28
N SER A 3 24.17 2.84 4.21
CA SER A 3 24.95 3.51 5.26
C SER A 3 24.11 3.60 6.54
N LYS A 4 24.60 3.00 7.64
CA LYS A 4 24.01 3.21 8.97
C LYS A 4 24.59 4.49 9.58
N VAL A 5 23.74 5.29 10.21
CA VAL A 5 24.14 6.51 10.92
C VAL A 5 24.09 6.24 12.42
N LYS A 6 25.16 6.60 13.14
CA LYS A 6 25.17 6.57 14.60
C LYS A 6 24.50 7.84 15.12
N THR A 7 23.38 7.68 15.82
CA THR A 7 22.62 8.79 16.40
C THR A 7 22.63 8.67 17.92
N SER A 8 22.87 9.79 18.62
CA SER A 8 22.69 9.89 20.06
C SER A 8 21.38 10.63 20.33
N ILE A 9 20.50 10.02 21.14
CA ILE A 9 19.18 10.55 21.48
C ILE A 9 19.00 10.51 22.99
N LEU A 10 18.38 11.54 23.54
CA LEU A 10 17.99 11.60 24.94
C LEU A 10 16.58 11.03 25.08
N ILE A 11 16.41 10.01 25.92
CA ILE A 11 15.15 9.32 26.16
C ILE A 11 14.92 9.22 27.67
N ASP A 12 13.66 9.29 28.10
CA ASP A 12 13.26 8.98 29.47
C ASP A 12 13.79 7.61 29.92
N GLU A 13 14.38 7.57 31.11
CA GLU A 13 15.06 6.39 31.64
C GLU A 13 14.09 5.20 31.81
N LYS A 14 12.88 5.46 32.32
CA LYS A 14 11.89 4.42 32.59
C LYS A 14 11.36 3.84 31.29
N LEU A 15 11.07 4.71 30.31
CA LEU A 15 10.66 4.31 28.97
C LEU A 15 11.73 3.44 28.30
N TRP A 16 12.99 3.86 28.34
CA TRP A 16 14.10 3.12 27.74
C TRP A 16 14.32 1.74 28.39
N LYS A 17 14.17 1.64 29.72
CA LYS A 17 14.23 0.35 30.42
C LYS A 17 13.10 -0.58 29.96
N LYS A 18 11.86 -0.09 29.90
CA LYS A 18 10.70 -0.88 29.43
C LYS A 18 10.90 -1.34 27.98
N PHE A 19 11.35 -0.44 27.11
CA PHE A 19 11.64 -0.76 25.71
C PHE A 19 12.69 -1.87 25.60
N LYS A 20 13.83 -1.75 26.29
CA LYS A 20 14.86 -2.79 26.29
C LYS A 20 14.38 -4.13 26.85
N LEU A 21 13.50 -4.12 27.86
CA LEU A 21 12.91 -5.36 28.38
C LEU A 21 12.07 -6.05 27.30
N LYS A 22 11.19 -5.31 26.62
CA LYS A 22 10.38 -5.84 25.51
C LYS A 22 11.27 -6.42 24.40
N VAL A 23 12.24 -5.65 23.93
CA VAL A 23 13.14 -6.06 22.83
C VAL A 23 14.02 -7.25 23.21
N ASN A 24 14.51 -7.31 24.45
CA ASN A 24 15.34 -8.43 24.90
C ASN A 24 14.55 -9.74 24.95
N VAL A 25 13.26 -9.69 25.29
CA VAL A 25 12.37 -10.86 25.29
C VAL A 25 12.08 -11.33 23.86
N GLU A 26 11.89 -10.40 22.91
CA GLU A 26 11.47 -10.73 21.55
C GLU A 26 12.64 -11.06 20.60
N ALA A 27 13.82 -10.46 20.78
CA ALA A 27 14.90 -10.50 19.77
C ALA A 27 16.33 -10.69 20.33
N GLY A 28 16.51 -10.75 21.65
CA GLY A 28 17.82 -10.85 22.31
C GLY A 28 18.68 -9.56 22.23
N LEU A 29 19.78 -9.53 22.98
CA LEU A 29 20.63 -8.34 23.25
C LEU A 29 21.14 -7.56 22.02
N LYS A 30 21.19 -8.17 20.84
CA LYS A 30 21.69 -7.53 19.60
C LYS A 30 20.60 -6.80 18.80
N GLY A 31 19.34 -6.82 19.27
CA GLY A 31 18.17 -6.31 18.54
C GLY A 31 17.83 -4.84 18.76
N VAL A 32 18.44 -4.12 19.71
CA VAL A 32 17.96 -2.77 20.11
C VAL A 32 17.96 -1.77 18.96
N SER A 33 19.05 -1.67 18.19
CA SER A 33 19.08 -0.76 17.03
C SER A 33 18.07 -1.15 15.95
N LYS A 34 17.83 -2.45 15.75
CA LYS A 34 16.84 -2.95 14.80
C LYS A 34 15.42 -2.62 15.27
N ALA A 35 15.12 -2.80 16.55
CA ALA A 35 13.83 -2.47 17.12
C ALA A 35 13.54 -0.96 17.08
N VAL A 36 14.58 -0.11 17.25
CA VAL A 36 14.44 1.33 17.06
C VAL A 36 14.18 1.65 15.58
N GLU A 37 14.86 0.98 14.66
CA GLU A 37 14.63 1.12 13.21
C GLU A 37 13.20 0.71 12.83
N GLU A 38 12.72 -0.43 13.33
CA GLU A 38 11.34 -0.92 13.12
C GLU A 38 10.30 0.06 13.68
N ALA A 39 10.51 0.60 14.89
CA ALA A 39 9.61 1.60 15.47
C ALA A 39 9.58 2.91 14.65
N LEU A 40 10.70 3.32 14.06
CA LEU A 40 10.76 4.47 13.15
C LEU A 40 10.08 4.18 11.81
N GLU A 41 10.23 2.97 11.27
CA GLU A 41 9.54 2.55 10.04
C GLU A 41 8.02 2.49 10.23
N GLU A 42 7.55 2.06 11.39
CA GLU A 42 6.13 2.03 11.75
C GLU A 42 5.54 3.45 11.79
N GLU A 43 6.21 4.37 12.50
CA GLU A 43 5.77 5.77 12.60
C GLU A 43 5.80 6.49 11.24
N LEU A 44 6.77 6.17 10.38
CA LEU A 44 6.91 6.77 9.05
C LEU A 44 6.19 5.99 7.95
N SER A 45 5.40 4.97 8.31
CA SER A 45 4.80 4.03 7.36
C SER A 45 3.93 4.73 6.31
N GLU A 46 3.12 5.72 6.70
CA GLU A 46 2.29 6.51 5.78
C GLU A 46 3.12 7.20 4.69
N ILE A 47 4.22 7.83 5.08
CA ILE A 47 5.14 8.53 4.17
C ILE A 47 5.85 7.54 3.26
N ILE A 48 6.27 6.39 3.80
CA ILE A 48 6.92 5.32 3.06
C ILE A 48 5.96 4.75 2.01
N ILE A 49 4.71 4.48 2.40
CA ILE A 49 3.65 3.96 1.51
C ILE A 49 3.31 4.99 0.44
N ALA A 50 3.11 6.26 0.80
CA ALA A 50 2.80 7.32 -0.16
C ALA A 50 3.90 7.43 -1.24
N LYS A 51 5.18 7.46 -0.83
CA LYS A 51 6.31 7.47 -1.76
C LYS A 51 6.37 6.21 -2.62
N ALA A 52 6.10 5.04 -2.04
CA ALA A 52 6.06 3.80 -2.78
C ALA A 52 4.96 3.84 -3.86
N LEU A 53 3.75 4.28 -3.49
CA LEU A 53 2.63 4.43 -4.42
C LEU A 53 2.91 5.47 -5.51
N GLU A 54 3.51 6.61 -5.18
CA GLU A 54 3.95 7.60 -6.17
C GLU A 54 4.95 6.99 -7.15
N SER A 55 5.94 6.25 -6.66
CA SER A 55 6.92 5.57 -7.52
C SER A 55 6.28 4.53 -8.45
N MET A 56 5.25 3.82 -7.95
CA MET A 56 4.46 2.88 -8.75
C MET A 56 3.56 3.59 -9.77
N ALA A 57 2.98 4.72 -9.42
CA ALA A 57 2.18 5.54 -10.33
C ALA A 57 3.04 6.09 -11.48
N LEU A 58 4.27 6.53 -11.17
CA LEU A 58 5.27 6.99 -12.14
C LEU A 58 5.78 5.85 -13.04
N SER A 59 5.71 4.59 -12.59
CA SER A 59 6.05 3.41 -13.42
C SER A 59 5.01 3.09 -14.49
N GLY A 60 3.99 3.94 -14.64
CA GLY A 60 2.97 3.82 -15.66
C GLY A 60 1.92 2.82 -15.22
N VAL A 61 1.01 3.26 -14.35
CA VAL A 61 -0.32 2.65 -14.29
C VAL A 61 -0.88 2.82 -15.69
N LYS A 62 -0.80 1.78 -16.52
CA LYS A 62 -1.53 1.72 -17.79
C LYS A 62 -2.96 2.02 -17.42
N THR A 63 -3.45 3.19 -17.81
CA THR A 63 -4.88 3.47 -17.85
C THR A 63 -5.51 2.23 -18.47
N LEU A 64 -6.37 1.53 -17.71
CA LEU A 64 -7.11 0.38 -18.23
C LEU A 64 -7.87 0.89 -19.44
N GLU A 65 -7.32 0.65 -20.61
CA GLU A 65 -7.91 1.10 -21.87
C GLU A 65 -9.12 0.21 -22.09
N VAL A 66 -10.28 0.66 -21.60
CA VAL A 66 -11.54 -0.04 -21.76
C VAL A 66 -11.93 0.06 -23.23
N THR A 67 -11.48 -0.91 -24.01
CA THR A 67 -11.86 -1.01 -25.42
C THR A 67 -13.26 -1.60 -25.52
N PRO A 68 -14.19 -0.96 -26.25
CA PRO A 68 -15.51 -1.51 -26.46
C PRO A 68 -15.40 -2.80 -27.29
N VAL A 69 -15.69 -3.93 -26.66
CA VAL A 69 -15.74 -5.23 -27.35
C VAL A 69 -17.08 -5.33 -28.08
N LYS A 70 -17.04 -5.39 -29.41
CA LYS A 70 -18.24 -5.72 -30.18
C LYS A 70 -18.70 -7.13 -29.82
N PRO A 71 -20.00 -7.34 -29.52
CA PRO A 71 -20.53 -8.67 -29.27
C PRO A 71 -20.30 -9.57 -30.50
N LYS A 72 -19.90 -10.83 -30.26
CA LYS A 72 -19.60 -11.81 -31.32
C LYS A 72 -20.83 -12.16 -32.17
N LEU A 73 -22.02 -12.01 -31.58
CA LEU A 73 -23.29 -12.25 -32.23
C LEU A 73 -23.87 -10.91 -32.70
N LYS A 74 -24.61 -10.93 -33.81
CA LYS A 74 -25.42 -9.77 -34.23
C LYS A 74 -26.56 -9.56 -33.23
N THR A 75 -26.25 -8.96 -32.08
CA THR A 75 -27.23 -8.55 -31.09
C THR A 75 -27.42 -7.04 -31.23
N SER A 76 -28.66 -6.64 -31.51
CA SER A 76 -29.06 -5.23 -31.50
C SER A 76 -30.13 -5.06 -30.44
N ALA A 77 -29.73 -4.54 -29.28
CA ALA A 77 -30.65 -4.23 -28.19
C ALA A 77 -31.75 -3.25 -28.66
N GLY A 78 -31.39 -2.30 -29.53
CA GLY A 78 -32.35 -1.33 -30.09
C GLY A 78 -33.45 -1.97 -30.94
N LYS A 79 -33.12 -3.02 -31.70
CA LYS A 79 -34.13 -3.76 -32.49
C LYS A 79 -35.12 -4.50 -31.58
N VAL A 80 -34.59 -5.21 -30.58
CA VAL A 80 -35.40 -5.97 -29.62
C VAL A 80 -36.32 -5.05 -28.80
N VAL A 81 -35.80 -3.93 -28.30
CA VAL A 81 -36.60 -2.96 -27.52
C VAL A 81 -37.72 -2.35 -28.38
N ARG A 82 -37.48 -2.11 -29.67
CA ARG A 82 -38.49 -1.59 -30.58
C ARG A 82 -39.60 -2.60 -30.84
N GLU A 83 -39.24 -3.84 -31.13
CA GLU A 83 -40.21 -4.94 -31.28
C GLU A 83 -41.06 -5.14 -30.02
N MET A 84 -40.46 -5.06 -28.82
CA MET A 84 -41.20 -5.13 -27.56
C MET A 84 -42.19 -3.96 -27.39
N ARG A 85 -41.80 -2.74 -27.75
CA ARG A 85 -42.71 -1.57 -27.69
C ARG A 85 -43.86 -1.70 -28.66
N ASP A 86 -43.58 -2.14 -29.89
CA ASP A 86 -44.58 -2.29 -30.93
C ASP A 86 -45.54 -3.45 -30.61
N SER A 87 -45.09 -4.48 -29.88
CA SER A 87 -45.94 -5.59 -29.39
C SER A 87 -46.77 -5.26 -28.14
N ALA A 88 -46.49 -4.14 -27.47
CA ALA A 88 -47.21 -3.67 -26.29
C ALA A 88 -48.29 -2.63 -26.62
N ALA A 89 -48.45 -2.28 -27.91
CA ALA A 89 -49.51 -1.43 -28.46
C ALA A 89 -50.60 -2.29 -29.12
#